data_AF-A0A7C5BRY8-F1
#
_entry.id   AF-A0A7C5BRY8-F1
#
_cell.length_a   1.000
_cell.length_b   1.000
_cell.length_c   1.000
_cell.angle_alpha   90.00
_cell.angle_beta   90.00
_cell.angle_gamma   90.00
#
_symmetry.space_group_name_H-M   'P 1'
#
loop_
_entity.id
_entity.type
_entity.pdbx_description
1 polymer ?
#
loop_
_entity_poly.entity_id
_entity_poly.type
_entity_poly.pdbx_seq_one_letter_code
_entity_poly.pdbx_strand_id
1 'polypeptide(L)'
;MSRNTLLLLLAAAAVFVLASCASADYVIGLSGFPGITQVDCNRTCGAACCQMCTKFISTSYWNSNQETVYSYCHSHNMENWSIDPQGEGYGLWNYTPPGYYYDDWRYDYGTGAIRGTCWTIDTYREGVPVVIRSAAHWVVERGFTASRSVASNYSYNGTLVYGLYINDPLYPSCGGYVGGWNWWCSASTWATSYFNNIPSGSFWGGHRASAERDVLANLHTHQHNPDSFSYY
;
A
#
# COMPACT_ATOMS: atom_id res chain seq x y z
N MET A 1 21.81 -44.54 29.21
CA MET A 1 20.68 -44.25 28.29
C MET A 1 20.48 -45.47 27.40
N SER A 2 19.25 -45.99 27.28
CA SER A 2 19.01 -47.21 26.49
C SER A 2 19.04 -46.91 24.99
N ARG A 3 19.40 -47.89 24.16
CA ARG A 3 19.40 -47.77 22.69
C ARG A 3 18.03 -47.33 22.13
N ASN A 4 16.95 -47.72 22.82
CA ASN A 4 15.58 -47.34 22.46
C ASN A 4 15.29 -45.87 22.81
N THR A 5 15.84 -45.36 23.91
CA THR A 5 15.72 -43.94 24.29
C THR A 5 16.43 -43.03 23.30
N LEU A 6 17.60 -43.44 22.78
CA LEU A 6 18.34 -42.68 21.78
C LEU A 6 17.60 -42.61 20.43
N LEU A 7 16.98 -43.72 20.01
CA LEU A 7 16.17 -43.78 18.78
C LEU A 7 14.91 -42.92 18.88
N LEU A 8 14.24 -42.89 20.03
CA LEU A 8 13.08 -42.02 20.26
C LEU A 8 13.46 -40.54 20.25
N LEU A 9 14.60 -40.17 20.83
CA LEU A 9 15.09 -38.80 20.81
C LEU A 9 15.50 -38.35 19.40
N LEU A 10 16.15 -39.22 18.62
CA LEU A 10 16.49 -38.93 17.22
C LEU A 10 15.26 -38.81 16.33
N ALA A 11 14.24 -39.66 16.53
CA ALA A 11 12.98 -39.57 15.81
C ALA A 11 12.20 -38.30 16.19
N ALA A 12 12.15 -37.93 17.48
CA ALA A 12 11.53 -36.68 17.92
C ALA A 12 12.26 -35.45 17.39
N ALA A 13 13.59 -35.46 17.36
CA ALA A 13 14.40 -34.40 16.76
C ALA A 13 14.18 -34.29 15.24
N ALA A 14 14.09 -35.42 14.52
CA ALA A 14 13.79 -35.44 13.09
C ALA A 14 12.38 -34.93 12.79
N VAL A 15 11.37 -35.28 13.62
CA VAL A 15 10.01 -34.74 13.51
C VAL A 15 9.97 -33.25 13.81
N PHE A 16 10.75 -32.76 14.77
CA PHE A 16 10.88 -31.31 15.06
C PHE A 16 11.58 -30.53 13.92
N VAL A 17 12.60 -31.13 13.30
CA VAL A 17 13.33 -30.54 12.15
C VAL A 17 12.52 -30.60 10.86
N LEU A 18 11.62 -31.59 10.71
CA LEU A 18 10.72 -31.68 9.57
C LEU A 18 9.45 -30.83 9.74
N ALA A 19 8.98 -30.58 10.97
CA ALA A 19 7.88 -29.66 11.25
C ALA A 19 8.29 -28.17 11.19
N SER A 20 9.59 -27.87 11.18
CA SER A 20 10.13 -26.55 10.87
C SER A 20 10.44 -26.34 9.38
N CYS A 21 9.94 -27.22 8.50
CA CYS A 21 9.92 -26.94 7.08
C CYS A 21 9.23 -25.59 6.86
N ALA A 22 10.00 -24.62 6.39
CA ALA A 22 9.62 -23.24 6.18
C ALA A 22 8.19 -23.15 5.60
N SER A 23 7.28 -22.46 6.29
CA SER A 23 6.10 -21.96 5.60
C SER A 23 6.63 -21.13 4.45
N ALA A 24 6.39 -21.58 3.21
CA ALA A 24 6.79 -20.81 2.05
C ALA A 24 6.21 -19.40 2.19
N ASP A 25 7.06 -18.39 2.01
CA ASP A 25 6.64 -17.00 2.11
C ASP A 25 5.41 -16.77 1.22
N TYR A 26 4.39 -16.14 1.79
CA TYR A 26 3.24 -15.70 1.04
C TYR A 26 3.63 -14.42 0.28
N VAL A 27 3.83 -14.56 -1.03
CA VAL A 27 4.23 -13.46 -1.89
C VAL A 27 3.08 -13.08 -2.80
N ILE A 28 2.65 -11.82 -2.69
CA ILE A 28 1.85 -11.18 -3.73
C ILE A 28 2.74 -10.16 -4.40
N GLY A 29 3.05 -10.38 -5.66
CA GLY A 29 3.54 -9.33 -6.54
C GLY A 29 2.57 -9.21 -7.70
N LEU A 30 2.01 -8.02 -7.91
CA LEU A 30 1.25 -7.74 -9.12
C LEU A 30 2.24 -7.68 -10.29
N SER A 31 2.50 -8.85 -10.89
CA SER A 31 3.41 -8.97 -12.04
C SER A 31 2.86 -8.13 -13.19
N GLY A 32 3.74 -7.37 -13.85
CA GLY A 32 3.34 -6.44 -14.91
C GLY A 32 2.66 -5.16 -14.40
N PHE A 33 2.66 -4.88 -13.09
CA PHE A 33 2.18 -3.60 -12.59
C PHE A 33 3.00 -2.45 -13.22
N PRO A 34 2.34 -1.48 -13.87
CA PRO A 34 2.99 -0.51 -14.70
C PRO A 34 3.84 0.46 -13.88
N GLY A 35 5.00 0.83 -14.42
CA GLY A 35 5.76 2.00 -13.98
C GLY A 35 5.39 3.21 -14.84
N ILE A 36 5.00 4.31 -14.21
CA ILE A 36 4.68 5.58 -14.88
C ILE A 36 5.39 6.72 -14.16
N THR A 37 6.35 7.33 -14.83
CA THR A 37 7.11 8.43 -14.22
C THR A 37 6.29 9.70 -14.14
N GLN A 38 6.41 10.45 -13.05
CA GLN A 38 5.94 11.82 -12.94
C GLN A 38 6.59 12.73 -14.01
N VAL A 39 5.80 13.62 -14.62
CA VAL A 39 6.28 14.59 -15.62
C VAL A 39 6.75 15.92 -15.02
N ASP A 40 6.25 16.29 -13.83
CA ASP A 40 6.67 17.46 -13.06
C ASP A 40 7.20 16.99 -11.70
N CYS A 41 8.45 17.37 -11.40
CA CYS A 41 9.15 16.95 -10.19
C CYS A 41 8.48 17.37 -8.87
N ASN A 42 7.59 18.36 -8.90
CA ASN A 42 7.08 18.98 -7.68
C ASN A 42 5.62 18.61 -7.36
N ARG A 43 4.86 18.07 -8.32
CA ARG A 43 3.41 17.96 -8.13
C ARG A 43 2.68 16.81 -8.79
N THR A 44 3.27 16.09 -9.74
CA THR A 44 2.55 15.04 -10.47
C THR A 44 2.83 13.63 -9.97
N CYS A 45 3.42 13.44 -8.77
CA CYS A 45 3.64 12.11 -8.20
C CYS A 45 2.33 11.35 -7.96
N GLY A 46 1.32 11.99 -7.36
CA GLY A 46 -0.01 11.37 -7.16
C GLY A 46 -0.68 11.06 -8.50
N ALA A 47 -0.67 12.01 -9.45
CA ALA A 47 -1.21 11.80 -10.79
C ALA A 47 -0.57 10.58 -11.49
N ALA A 48 0.75 10.41 -11.36
CA ALA A 48 1.45 9.24 -11.87
C ALA A 48 1.05 7.94 -11.16
N CYS A 49 0.89 7.95 -9.82
CA CYS A 49 0.38 6.81 -9.06
C CYS A 49 -1.04 6.40 -9.49
N CYS A 50 -1.96 7.36 -9.58
CA CYS A 50 -3.30 7.16 -10.11
C CYS A 50 -3.28 6.55 -11.53
N GLN A 51 -2.37 7.01 -12.40
CA GLN A 51 -2.18 6.41 -13.72
C GLN A 51 -1.65 4.98 -13.66
N MET A 52 -0.77 4.64 -12.73
CA MET A 52 -0.30 3.26 -12.60
C MET A 52 -1.45 2.33 -12.23
N CYS A 53 -2.27 2.71 -11.25
CA CYS A 53 -3.42 1.92 -10.83
C CYS A 53 -4.46 1.77 -11.95
N THR A 54 -4.83 2.88 -12.60
CA THR A 54 -5.80 2.87 -13.72
C THR A 54 -5.28 2.12 -14.95
N LYS A 55 -3.98 2.16 -15.23
CA LYS A 55 -3.37 1.35 -16.29
C LYS A 55 -3.40 -0.13 -15.95
N PHE A 56 -3.12 -0.49 -14.70
CA PHE A 56 -3.11 -1.87 -14.27
C PHE A 56 -4.48 -2.53 -14.45
N ILE A 57 -5.56 -1.83 -14.10
CA ILE A 57 -6.93 -2.31 -14.32
C ILE A 57 -7.46 -2.03 -15.74
N SER A 58 -6.59 -1.59 -16.66
CA SER A 58 -6.88 -1.40 -18.08
C SER A 58 -8.00 -0.42 -18.42
N THR A 59 -8.12 0.70 -17.70
CA THR A 59 -9.11 1.74 -18.05
C THR A 59 -8.70 2.53 -19.28
N SER A 60 -9.63 3.21 -19.95
CA SER A 60 -9.26 4.14 -21.03
C SER A 60 -8.56 5.41 -20.56
N TYR A 61 -8.52 5.67 -19.25
CA TYR A 61 -8.05 6.93 -18.69
C TYR A 61 -6.56 6.95 -18.37
N TRP A 62 -5.88 5.79 -18.38
CA TRP A 62 -4.46 5.74 -18.03
C TRP A 62 -3.55 6.54 -18.94
N ASN A 63 -3.98 6.78 -20.19
CA ASN A 63 -3.22 7.55 -21.18
C ASN A 63 -3.53 9.06 -21.15
N SER A 64 -4.30 9.52 -20.16
CA SER A 64 -4.56 10.94 -19.96
C SER A 64 -3.25 11.72 -19.75
N ASN A 65 -3.26 13.02 -19.99
CA ASN A 65 -2.14 13.86 -19.59
C ASN A 65 -2.07 13.91 -18.05
N GLN A 66 -0.88 13.77 -17.45
CA GLN A 66 -0.72 13.87 -15.99
C GLN A 66 -1.16 15.21 -15.42
N GLU A 67 -1.07 16.31 -16.17
CA GLU A 67 -1.60 17.60 -15.75
C GLU A 67 -3.13 17.59 -15.64
N THR A 68 -3.81 16.85 -16.51
CA THR A 68 -5.26 16.67 -16.45
C THR A 68 -5.65 15.85 -15.23
N VAL A 69 -4.94 14.73 -14.98
CA VAL A 69 -5.16 13.91 -13.78
C VAL A 69 -4.87 14.72 -12.52
N TYR A 70 -3.74 15.43 -12.48
CA TYR A 70 -3.37 16.33 -11.39
C TYR A 70 -4.44 17.37 -11.12
N SER A 71 -4.90 18.08 -12.16
CA SER A 71 -5.91 19.15 -12.00
C SER A 71 -7.21 18.61 -11.42
N TYR A 72 -7.63 17.41 -11.82
CA TYR A 72 -8.82 16.76 -11.28
C TYR A 72 -8.63 16.33 -9.83
N CYS A 73 -7.54 15.64 -9.50
CA CYS A 73 -7.27 15.24 -8.12
C CYS A 73 -7.15 16.47 -7.21
N HIS A 74 -6.36 17.47 -7.63
CA HIS A 74 -6.10 18.69 -6.87
C HIS A 74 -7.37 19.50 -6.61
N SER A 75 -8.33 19.54 -7.54
CA SER A 75 -9.61 20.25 -7.31
C SER A 75 -10.50 19.61 -6.24
N HIS A 76 -10.16 18.40 -5.79
CA HIS A 76 -10.84 17.67 -4.72
C HIS A 76 -9.98 17.54 -3.45
N ASN A 77 -8.84 18.22 -3.39
CA ASN A 77 -8.07 18.25 -2.16
C ASN A 77 -8.86 18.96 -1.04
N MET A 78 -8.65 18.47 0.17
CA MET A 78 -9.02 19.10 1.43
C MET A 78 -7.92 20.05 1.95
N GLU A 79 -6.67 19.81 1.57
CA GLU A 79 -5.49 20.59 1.94
C GLU A 79 -4.79 21.21 0.73
N ASN A 80 -4.01 22.26 0.96
CA ASN A 80 -3.22 22.91 -0.09
C ASN A 80 -1.94 22.12 -0.43
N TRP A 81 -2.08 20.83 -0.73
CA TRP A 81 -1.00 19.97 -1.24
C TRP A 81 -1.07 19.91 -2.76
N SER A 82 -0.05 19.30 -3.39
CA SER A 82 -0.13 18.97 -4.81
C SER A 82 -1.32 18.05 -5.08
N ILE A 83 -1.35 16.86 -4.46
CA ILE A 83 -2.53 15.99 -4.37
C ILE A 83 -2.50 15.43 -2.94
N ASP A 84 -3.57 15.62 -2.19
CA ASP A 84 -3.72 15.03 -0.87
C ASP A 84 -4.46 13.68 -0.94
N PRO A 85 -4.56 12.91 0.16
CA PRO A 85 -5.18 11.60 0.13
C PRO A 85 -6.62 11.59 -0.40
N GLN A 86 -7.40 12.62 -0.09
CA GLN A 86 -8.76 12.76 -0.63
C GLN A 86 -8.72 12.97 -2.14
N GLY A 87 -7.92 13.91 -2.63
CA GLY A 87 -7.77 14.18 -4.05
C GLY A 87 -7.33 12.95 -4.85
N GLU A 88 -6.41 12.15 -4.30
CA GLU A 88 -5.97 10.89 -4.91
C GLU A 88 -7.13 9.87 -4.98
N GLY A 89 -7.90 9.71 -3.91
CA GLY A 89 -9.09 8.85 -3.86
C GLY A 89 -10.14 9.25 -4.90
N TYR A 90 -10.44 10.55 -5.03
CA TYR A 90 -11.34 11.09 -6.06
C TYR A 90 -10.82 10.83 -7.47
N GLY A 91 -9.52 11.00 -7.69
CA GLY A 91 -8.87 10.68 -8.96
C GLY A 91 -9.08 9.23 -9.37
N LEU A 92 -8.75 8.29 -8.47
CA LEU A 92 -8.94 6.87 -8.72
C LEU A 92 -10.41 6.55 -9.01
N TRP A 93 -11.35 7.03 -8.19
CA TRP A 93 -12.77 6.82 -8.43
C TRP A 93 -13.24 7.31 -9.81
N ASN A 94 -12.85 8.54 -10.20
CA ASN A 94 -13.26 9.12 -11.49
C ASN A 94 -12.64 8.40 -12.70
N TYR A 95 -11.41 7.92 -12.57
CA TYR A 95 -10.68 7.30 -13.66
C TYR A 95 -10.76 5.76 -13.67
N THR A 96 -11.58 5.18 -12.79
CA THR A 96 -11.90 3.75 -12.76
C THR A 96 -13.32 3.46 -13.25
N PRO A 97 -13.61 2.24 -13.73
CA PRO A 97 -14.97 1.87 -14.16
C PRO A 97 -15.93 1.83 -12.97
N PRO A 98 -17.26 1.88 -13.21
CA PRO A 98 -18.24 1.65 -12.15
C PRO A 98 -17.99 0.36 -11.35
N GLY A 99 -18.13 0.42 -10.03
CA GLY A 99 -17.85 -0.69 -9.12
C GLY A 99 -16.43 -0.70 -8.51
N TYR A 100 -15.61 0.29 -8.85
CA TYR A 100 -14.40 0.62 -8.13
C TYR A 100 -14.69 1.83 -7.22
N TYR A 101 -14.37 1.68 -5.95
CA TYR A 101 -14.54 2.73 -4.96
C TYR A 101 -13.26 2.85 -4.17
N TYR A 102 -12.88 4.08 -3.85
CA TYR A 102 -11.64 4.39 -3.16
C TYR A 102 -11.90 5.34 -2.01
N ASP A 103 -11.15 5.17 -0.93
CA ASP A 103 -11.24 6.00 0.26
C ASP A 103 -9.85 6.43 0.75
N ASP A 104 -9.79 7.56 1.46
CA ASP A 104 -8.57 8.14 2.00
C ASP A 104 -8.27 7.62 3.41
N TRP A 105 -7.69 6.42 3.50
CA TRP A 105 -7.42 5.77 4.77
C TRP A 105 -6.35 6.50 5.59
N ARG A 106 -6.59 6.61 6.90
CA ARG A 106 -5.73 7.30 7.87
C ARG A 106 -5.31 6.34 8.99
N TYR A 107 -4.02 6.10 9.18
CA TYR A 107 -3.53 5.15 10.18
C TYR A 107 -2.71 5.81 11.28
N ASP A 108 -3.03 5.49 12.53
CA ASP A 108 -2.29 5.95 13.73
C ASP A 108 -0.88 5.36 13.84
N TYR A 109 -0.70 4.14 13.36
CA TYR A 109 0.54 3.37 13.55
C TYR A 109 1.01 2.73 12.24
N GLY A 110 2.33 2.68 12.09
CA GLY A 110 2.95 2.16 10.87
C GLY A 110 2.70 0.72 10.53
N THR A 111 2.68 -0.13 11.56
CA THR A 111 2.33 -1.54 11.39
C THR A 111 0.88 -1.72 11.01
N GLY A 112 -0.03 -0.85 11.48
CA GLY A 112 -1.43 -0.81 11.06
C GLY A 112 -1.56 -0.41 9.59
N ALA A 113 -0.87 0.67 9.19
CA ALA A 113 -0.87 1.16 7.81
C ALA A 113 -0.38 0.11 6.81
N ILE A 114 0.78 -0.51 7.06
CA ILE A 114 1.34 -1.56 6.19
C ILE A 114 0.39 -2.77 6.09
N ARG A 115 -0.30 -3.12 7.18
CA ARG A 115 -1.25 -4.24 7.16
C ARG A 115 -2.51 -3.88 6.38
N GLY A 116 -3.02 -2.66 6.52
CA GLY A 116 -4.16 -2.16 5.76
C GLY A 116 -3.90 -2.24 4.25
N THR A 117 -2.80 -1.65 3.80
CA THR A 117 -2.40 -1.68 2.39
C THR A 117 -2.19 -3.11 1.87
N CYS A 118 -1.53 -3.98 2.65
CA CYS A 118 -1.38 -5.40 2.30
C CYS A 118 -2.73 -6.12 2.21
N TRP A 119 -3.66 -5.84 3.12
CA TRP A 119 -5.01 -6.40 3.09
C TRP A 119 -5.74 -6.00 1.81
N THR A 120 -5.67 -4.73 1.42
CA THR A 120 -6.24 -4.21 0.17
C THR A 120 -5.62 -4.92 -1.04
N ILE A 121 -4.29 -5.06 -1.08
CA ILE A 121 -3.59 -5.77 -2.16
C ILE A 121 -4.01 -7.25 -2.23
N ASP A 122 -4.15 -7.95 -1.10
CA ASP A 122 -4.53 -9.36 -1.07
C ASP A 122 -6.00 -9.60 -1.47
N THR A 123 -6.87 -8.69 -1.02
CA THR A 123 -8.32 -8.76 -1.23
C THR A 123 -8.69 -8.40 -2.66
N TYR A 124 -8.20 -7.27 -3.18
CA TYR A 124 -8.62 -6.73 -4.47
C TYR A 124 -7.63 -6.98 -5.60
N ARG A 125 -6.41 -7.42 -5.28
CA ARG A 125 -5.32 -7.60 -6.26
C ARG A 125 -4.99 -6.31 -7.00
N GLU A 126 -5.01 -5.19 -6.31
CA GLU A 126 -4.71 -3.86 -6.84
C GLU A 126 -3.55 -3.20 -6.09
N GLY A 127 -2.89 -2.25 -6.77
CA GLY A 127 -1.88 -1.42 -6.14
C GLY A 127 -2.52 -0.30 -5.33
N VAL A 128 -1.87 0.10 -4.26
CA VAL A 128 -2.34 1.11 -3.31
C VAL A 128 -1.41 2.31 -3.35
N PRO A 129 -1.89 3.48 -3.82
CA PRO A 129 -1.18 4.73 -3.64
C PRO A 129 -1.05 5.07 -2.16
N VAL A 130 0.17 5.36 -1.71
CA VAL A 130 0.47 5.77 -0.33
C VAL A 130 1.31 7.03 -0.31
N VAL A 131 1.04 7.89 0.68
CA VAL A 131 1.81 9.11 0.94
C VAL A 131 3.02 8.77 1.78
N ILE A 132 4.20 9.16 1.35
CA ILE A 132 5.45 8.96 2.08
C ILE A 132 6.17 10.28 2.37
N ARG A 133 7.24 10.21 3.16
CA ARG A 133 8.14 11.31 3.52
C ARG A 133 7.38 12.50 4.11
N SER A 134 6.44 12.24 5.01
CA SER A 134 5.69 13.28 5.72
C SER A 134 4.96 14.24 4.76
N ALA A 135 4.07 13.69 3.92
CA ALA A 135 3.29 14.42 2.91
C ALA A 135 4.03 14.86 1.64
N ALA A 136 5.29 14.50 1.46
CA ALA A 136 6.09 15.04 0.37
C ALA A 136 6.00 14.26 -0.96
N HIS A 137 5.57 12.99 -0.95
CA HIS A 137 5.65 12.16 -2.15
C HIS A 137 4.63 11.02 -2.15
N TRP A 138 4.14 10.67 -3.34
CA TRP A 138 3.28 9.51 -3.57
C TRP A 138 4.05 8.38 -4.22
N VAL A 139 3.75 7.14 -3.81
CA VAL A 139 4.25 5.89 -4.40
C VAL A 139 3.13 4.87 -4.46
N VAL A 140 3.29 3.79 -5.23
CA VAL A 140 2.33 2.68 -5.23
C VAL A 140 2.93 1.44 -4.58
N GLU A 141 2.30 0.97 -3.52
CA GLU A 141 2.54 -0.38 -2.99
C GLU A 141 1.75 -1.37 -3.85
N ARG A 142 2.44 -2.29 -4.52
CA ARG A 142 1.86 -3.20 -5.52
C ARG A 142 2.02 -4.68 -5.17
N GLY A 143 2.41 -4.96 -3.94
CA GLY A 143 2.73 -6.30 -3.51
C GLY A 143 3.43 -6.33 -2.16
N PHE A 144 3.50 -7.52 -1.58
CA PHE A 144 4.21 -7.76 -0.33
C PHE A 144 4.69 -9.20 -0.22
N THR A 145 5.57 -9.43 0.75
CA THR A 145 5.99 -10.73 1.24
C THR A 145 5.56 -10.83 2.70
N ALA A 146 4.83 -11.87 3.08
CA ALA A 146 4.35 -12.09 4.44
C ALA A 146 4.39 -13.57 4.85
N SER A 147 4.20 -13.85 6.13
CA SER A 147 4.17 -15.22 6.66
C SER A 147 2.93 -16.03 6.24
N ARG A 148 1.87 -15.35 5.76
CA ARG A 148 0.61 -15.93 5.26
C ARG A 148 -0.22 -14.84 4.57
N SER A 149 -1.31 -15.26 3.92
CA SER A 149 -2.36 -14.36 3.43
C SER A 149 -2.91 -13.47 4.54
N VAL A 150 -3.23 -12.23 4.18
CA VAL A 150 -3.81 -11.20 5.04
C VAL A 150 -5.29 -10.94 4.72
N ALA A 151 -5.80 -11.34 3.54
CA ALA A 151 -7.18 -11.07 3.10
C ALA A 151 -8.28 -11.53 4.07
N SER A 152 -8.04 -12.62 4.81
CA SER A 152 -9.08 -13.21 5.68
C SER A 152 -9.35 -12.43 6.96
N ASN A 153 -8.48 -11.47 7.37
CA ASN A 153 -8.71 -10.69 8.58
C ASN A 153 -7.84 -9.42 8.66
N TYR A 154 -8.47 -8.26 8.50
CA TYR A 154 -7.85 -6.93 8.58
C TYR A 154 -7.14 -6.67 9.93
N SER A 155 -7.66 -7.24 11.03
CA SER A 155 -7.19 -6.97 12.40
C SER A 155 -6.11 -7.94 12.91
N TYR A 156 -5.71 -8.95 12.13
CA TYR A 156 -4.98 -10.08 12.69
C TYR A 156 -3.52 -9.75 13.03
N ASN A 157 -3.25 -9.64 14.33
CA ASN A 157 -1.90 -9.45 14.91
C ASN A 157 -0.92 -10.59 14.64
N GLY A 158 -1.37 -11.71 14.06
CA GLY A 158 -0.54 -12.89 13.82
C GLY A 158 0.21 -12.93 12.48
N THR A 159 -0.07 -12.03 11.53
CA THR A 159 0.65 -12.04 10.24
C THR A 159 1.85 -11.10 10.28
N LEU A 160 3.01 -11.65 9.92
CA LEU A 160 4.26 -10.90 9.82
C LEU A 160 4.45 -10.49 8.36
N VAL A 161 4.46 -9.19 8.10
CA VAL A 161 4.83 -8.64 6.79
C VAL A 161 6.35 -8.44 6.79
N TYR A 162 7.04 -9.11 5.87
CA TYR A 162 8.49 -9.05 5.72
C TYR A 162 8.93 -7.84 4.91
N GLY A 163 8.17 -7.50 3.86
CA GLY A 163 8.50 -6.40 2.97
C GLY A 163 7.44 -6.13 1.93
N LEU A 164 7.64 -5.02 1.23
CA LEU A 164 6.71 -4.43 0.27
C LEU A 164 7.40 -4.27 -1.07
N TYR A 165 6.62 -4.44 -2.12
CA TYR A 165 6.98 -4.20 -3.49
C TYR A 165 6.40 -2.85 -3.93
N ILE A 166 7.26 -1.91 -4.28
CA ILE A 166 6.92 -0.50 -4.49
C ILE A 166 7.25 -0.11 -5.93
N ASN A 167 6.40 0.73 -6.50
CA ASN A 167 6.68 1.52 -7.70
C ASN A 167 6.71 3.00 -7.31
N ASP A 168 7.86 3.63 -7.54
CA ASP A 168 8.11 5.04 -7.23
C ASP A 168 8.01 5.90 -8.51
N PRO A 169 7.03 6.82 -8.62
CA PRO A 169 6.87 7.69 -9.79
C PRO A 169 7.99 8.71 -9.98
N LEU A 170 8.89 8.86 -9.01
CA LEU A 170 9.89 9.91 -9.07
C LEU A 170 10.83 9.70 -10.27
N TYR A 171 10.98 10.73 -11.08
CA TYR A 171 11.93 10.73 -12.19
C TYR A 171 13.36 10.89 -11.67
N PRO A 172 14.37 10.21 -12.25
CA PRO A 172 15.77 10.31 -11.79
C PRO A 172 16.30 11.75 -11.74
N SER A 173 15.88 12.64 -12.64
CA SER A 173 16.33 14.04 -12.62
C SER A 173 15.69 14.89 -11.52
N CYS A 174 14.73 14.35 -10.75
CA CYS A 174 14.09 15.04 -9.63
C CYS A 174 14.84 14.86 -8.29
N GLY A 175 16.01 14.21 -8.29
CA GLY A 175 16.98 14.28 -7.18
C GLY A 175 16.64 13.53 -5.89
N GLY A 176 15.66 12.61 -5.89
CA GLY A 176 15.16 11.99 -4.65
C GLY A 176 14.77 10.51 -4.74
N TYR A 177 15.32 9.76 -5.71
CA TYR A 177 14.89 8.41 -6.09
C TYR A 177 14.84 7.47 -4.88
N VAL A 178 13.67 6.89 -4.57
CA VAL A 178 13.53 5.98 -3.43
C VAL A 178 13.92 4.56 -3.83
N GLY A 179 13.64 4.16 -5.08
CA GLY A 179 13.97 2.82 -5.58
C GLY A 179 13.49 2.47 -6.98
N GLY A 180 12.68 3.33 -7.61
CA GLY A 180 12.21 3.14 -8.98
C GLY A 180 11.10 2.10 -9.12
N TRP A 181 11.11 1.37 -10.23
CA TRP A 181 10.12 0.34 -10.50
C TRP A 181 10.55 -1.00 -9.90
N ASN A 182 9.56 -1.73 -9.39
CA ASN A 182 9.76 -3.06 -8.85
C ASN A 182 10.72 -3.12 -7.65
N TRP A 183 10.78 -2.05 -6.86
CA TRP A 183 11.67 -1.99 -5.70
C TRP A 183 11.09 -2.80 -4.53
N TRP A 184 11.92 -3.63 -3.90
CA TRP A 184 11.56 -4.31 -2.67
C TRP A 184 12.17 -3.60 -1.46
N CYS A 185 11.35 -3.34 -0.45
CA CYS A 185 11.76 -2.72 0.81
C CYS A 185 11.28 -3.56 1.98
N SER A 186 12.14 -3.79 2.99
CA SER A 186 11.70 -4.48 4.21
C SER A 186 10.63 -3.65 4.94
N ALA A 187 9.67 -4.30 5.58
CA ALA A 187 8.56 -3.62 6.25
C ALA A 187 9.05 -2.68 7.37
N SER A 188 10.13 -3.06 8.06
CA SER A 188 10.76 -2.22 9.09
C SER A 188 11.39 -0.96 8.50
N THR A 189 12.11 -1.09 7.38
CA THR A 189 12.70 0.07 6.69
C THR A 189 11.62 0.97 6.12
N TRP A 190 10.59 0.38 5.50
CA TRP A 190 9.44 1.12 4.99
C TRP A 190 8.76 1.94 6.07
N ALA A 191 8.46 1.31 7.20
CA ALA A 191 7.74 1.95 8.30
C ALA A 191 8.51 3.11 8.95
N THR A 192 9.85 3.11 8.89
CA THR A 192 10.70 4.03 9.66
C THR A 192 11.40 5.09 8.81
N SER A 193 11.68 4.79 7.54
CA SER A 193 12.48 5.65 6.67
C SER A 193 11.62 6.39 5.65
N TYR A 194 10.47 5.82 5.26
CA TYR A 194 9.68 6.32 4.14
C TYR A 194 8.26 6.64 4.55
N PHE A 195 7.53 5.69 5.12
CA PHE A 195 6.12 5.86 5.44
C PHE A 195 5.93 6.58 6.79
N ASN A 196 6.55 7.74 6.95
CA ASN A 196 6.53 8.51 8.20
C ASN A 196 5.23 9.30 8.35
N ASN A 197 4.89 9.65 9.58
CA ASN A 197 3.67 10.39 9.86
C ASN A 197 3.70 11.77 9.18
N ILE A 198 2.52 12.18 8.72
CA ILE A 198 2.26 13.50 8.15
C ILE A 198 2.42 14.55 9.27
N PRO A 199 3.01 15.73 9.01
CA PRO A 199 3.23 16.74 10.04
C PRO A 199 1.93 17.20 10.71
N SER A 200 1.99 17.52 12.00
CA SER A 200 0.85 18.07 12.74
C SER A 200 0.32 19.37 12.13
N GLY A 201 -0.98 19.63 12.27
CA GLY A 201 -1.65 20.83 11.73
C GLY A 201 -2.36 20.60 10.39
N SER A 202 -2.22 19.40 9.84
CA SER A 202 -2.97 18.82 8.73
C SER A 202 -4.15 17.97 9.26
N PHE A 203 -5.18 17.76 8.44
CA PHE A 203 -6.26 16.80 8.69
C PHE A 203 -5.72 15.37 8.93
N TRP A 204 -4.73 14.94 8.16
CA TRP A 204 -4.00 13.68 8.35
C TRP A 204 -2.79 13.81 9.28
N GLY A 205 -2.60 14.97 9.91
CA GLY A 205 -1.43 15.27 10.74
C GLY A 205 -1.31 14.34 11.94
N GLY A 206 -0.16 13.69 12.07
CA GLY A 206 0.09 12.66 13.07
C GLY A 206 -0.12 11.23 12.55
N HIS A 207 -0.61 11.05 11.33
CA HIS A 207 -1.01 9.75 10.78
C HIS A 207 -0.27 9.44 9.49
N ARG A 208 -0.45 8.22 9.02
CA ARG A 208 -0.05 7.77 7.68
C ARG A 208 -1.30 7.68 6.81
N ALA A 209 -1.17 7.96 5.52
CA ALA A 209 -2.33 8.00 4.65
C ALA A 209 -2.09 7.30 3.31
N SER A 210 -3.17 6.76 2.77
CA SER A 210 -3.23 6.03 1.50
C SER A 210 -4.58 6.24 0.83
N ALA A 211 -4.65 5.97 -0.47
CA ALA A 211 -5.89 5.88 -1.21
C ALA A 211 -6.14 4.41 -1.55
N GLU A 212 -7.10 3.77 -0.88
CA GLU A 212 -7.28 2.31 -0.96
C GLU A 212 -8.65 1.93 -1.50
N ARG A 213 -8.74 0.75 -2.13
CA ARG A 213 -10.03 0.22 -2.59
C ARG A 213 -10.91 -0.16 -1.40
N ASP A 214 -12.18 0.22 -1.46
CA ASP A 214 -13.17 -0.07 -0.41
C ASP A 214 -14.44 -0.74 -0.98
N VAL A 215 -15.05 -1.66 -0.21
CA VAL A 215 -16.32 -2.33 -0.56
C VAL A 215 -17.54 -1.49 -0.15
N LEU A 216 -17.42 -0.60 0.85
CA LEU A 216 -18.57 0.04 1.48
C LEU A 216 -19.00 1.36 0.84
N ALA A 217 -18.21 1.92 -0.06
CA ALA A 217 -18.47 3.21 -0.70
C ALA A 217 -19.51 3.16 -1.83
N ASN A 218 -20.71 2.61 -1.59
CA ASN A 218 -21.90 2.98 -2.38
C ASN A 218 -22.39 4.42 -2.07
N LEU A 219 -21.74 5.10 -1.12
CA LEU A 219 -21.96 6.48 -0.72
C LEU A 219 -20.58 7.12 -0.46
N HIS A 220 -20.08 7.96 -1.37
CA HIS A 220 -18.94 8.85 -1.09
C HIS A 220 -19.40 9.95 -0.10
N THR A 221 -19.72 9.60 1.14
CA THR A 221 -20.16 10.59 2.14
C THR A 221 -19.47 10.52 3.49
N HIS A 222 -18.54 9.59 3.76
CA HIS A 222 -17.89 9.58 5.06
C HIS A 222 -16.40 9.30 4.99
N GLN A 223 -15.63 10.31 5.39
CA GLN A 223 -14.27 10.19 5.90
C GLN A 223 -14.21 9.02 6.89
N HIS A 224 -13.60 7.89 6.53
CA HIS A 224 -13.46 6.78 7.46
C HIS A 224 -12.18 6.96 8.29
N ASN A 225 -12.37 7.32 9.56
CA ASN A 225 -11.33 7.12 10.58
C ASN A 225 -11.33 5.62 10.97
N PRO A 226 -10.30 4.83 10.62
CA PRO A 226 -10.28 3.40 10.93
C PRO A 226 -10.29 3.09 12.44
N ASP A 227 -9.96 4.05 13.31
CA ASP A 227 -10.00 3.85 14.77
C ASP A 227 -11.43 3.81 15.34
N SER A 228 -12.45 4.01 14.50
CA SER A 228 -13.86 3.88 14.89
C SER A 228 -14.45 2.48 14.64
N PHE A 229 -13.66 1.52 14.14
CA PHE A 229 -14.12 0.13 14.01
C PHE A 229 -14.00 -0.63 15.34
N SER A 230 -14.94 -0.36 16.25
CA SER A 230 -15.45 -1.42 17.14
C SER A 230 -16.34 -2.35 16.32
N TYR A 231 -15.83 -3.50 15.92
CA TYR A 231 -16.64 -4.57 15.32
C TYR A 231 -17.48 -5.25 16.42
N TYR A 232 -18.80 -5.24 16.26
CA TYR A 232 -19.69 -6.25 16.84
C TYR A 232 -19.67 -7.51 15.99
#